data_AF-Q8GRA3-F1
#
_entry.id   AF-Q8GRA3-F1
#
_cell.length_a   1.000
_cell.length_b   1.000
_cell.length_c   1.000
_cell.angle_alpha   90.00
_cell.angle_beta   90.00
_cell.angle_gamma   90.00
#
_symmetry.space_group_name_H-M   'P 1'
#
loop_
_entity.id
_entity.type
_entity.pdbx_description
1 polymer ?
#
loop_
_entity_poly.entity_id
_entity_poly.type
_entity_poly.pdbx_seq_one_letter_code
_entity_poly.pdbx_strand_id
1 'polypeptide(L)'
;MIKSSFKAQPFLVRNTILSPNDKRSFTEYTQVIETVSKNKVFLEQLLLANPKLYNVMQKYNAGLLKKKRVKKLFESIYKYYKRSYLRSTPFGLFSETSIGVFSKSSQYKLMGKTTKGIRLDTQWLIRLVHKMEVDFSKKLSFTRNNANYKFGDRVFQVY
;
A
#
# COMPACT_ATOMS: atom_id res chain seq x y z
N MET A 1 30.99 29.15 17.06
CA MET A 1 29.89 28.17 17.13
C MET A 1 28.70 28.70 16.35
N ILE A 2 28.38 28.10 15.21
CA ILE A 2 27.17 28.48 14.44
C ILE A 2 25.97 27.97 15.22
N LYS A 3 25.23 28.86 15.88
CA LYS A 3 23.89 28.55 16.41
C LYS A 3 23.00 28.31 15.20
N SER A 4 22.70 27.05 14.91
CA SER A 4 21.67 26.70 13.94
C SER A 4 20.33 27.34 14.35
N SER A 5 19.71 28.08 13.42
CA SER A 5 18.38 28.68 13.60
C SER A 5 17.25 27.65 13.53
N PHE A 6 17.54 26.45 13.01
CA PHE A 6 16.53 25.42 12.83
C PHE A 6 16.13 24.76 14.16
N LYS A 7 14.82 24.68 14.39
CA LYS A 7 14.20 23.99 15.52
C LYS A 7 13.48 22.75 15.04
N ALA A 8 14.05 21.58 15.35
CA ALA A 8 13.45 20.31 15.00
C ALA A 8 12.10 20.13 15.71
N GLN A 9 11.11 19.63 14.97
CA GLN A 9 9.76 19.35 15.45
C GLN A 9 9.61 17.84 15.73
N PRO A 10 8.56 17.41 16.44
CA PRO A 10 8.16 16.01 16.46
C PRO A 10 8.09 15.43 15.05
N PHE A 11 8.45 14.16 14.91
CA PHE A 11 8.70 13.54 13.61
C PHE A 11 7.89 12.25 13.45
N LEU A 12 7.70 11.84 12.20
CA LEU A 12 7.07 10.56 11.91
C LEU A 12 8.09 9.43 12.07
N VAL A 13 7.70 8.40 12.82
CA VAL A 13 8.39 7.12 12.88
C VAL A 13 7.64 6.15 11.99
N ARG A 14 8.39 5.43 11.16
CA ARG A 14 7.87 4.45 10.20
C ARG A 14 8.61 3.15 10.41
N ASN A 15 7.91 2.08 10.75
CA ASN A 15 8.49 0.78 11.05
C ASN A 15 7.71 -0.36 10.38
N THR A 16 8.39 -1.47 10.15
CA THR A 16 7.78 -2.70 9.64
C THR A 16 6.87 -3.34 10.68
N ILE A 17 5.81 -4.02 10.23
CA ILE A 17 4.95 -4.85 11.09
C ILE A 17 5.63 -6.20 11.40
N LEU A 18 6.26 -6.82 10.39
CA LEU A 18 7.00 -8.07 10.60
C LEU A 18 8.44 -7.77 11.00
N SER A 19 8.99 -8.56 11.91
CA SER A 19 10.37 -8.40 12.38
C SER A 19 11.36 -8.95 11.35
N PRO A 20 12.40 -8.18 10.95
CA PRO A 20 13.48 -8.68 10.10
C PRO A 20 14.24 -9.87 10.70
N ASN A 21 14.15 -10.09 12.01
CA ASN A 21 14.80 -11.22 12.69
C ASN A 21 14.15 -12.56 12.34
N ASP A 22 12.86 -12.56 12.01
CA ASP A 22 12.10 -13.77 11.63
C ASP A 22 12.19 -14.06 10.12
N LYS A 23 13.02 -13.29 9.38
CA LYS A 23 13.22 -13.51 7.95
C LYS A 23 13.98 -14.83 7.74
N ARG A 24 13.62 -15.53 6.67
CA ARG A 24 14.27 -16.76 6.22
C ARG A 24 15.05 -16.48 4.95
N SER A 25 16.18 -17.17 4.79
CA SER A 25 16.84 -17.28 3.49
C SER A 25 16.16 -18.37 2.68
N PHE A 26 16.07 -18.15 1.36
CA PHE A 26 15.47 -19.11 0.43
C PHE A 26 16.44 -19.37 -0.70
N THR A 27 16.56 -20.63 -1.09
CA THR A 27 17.45 -21.07 -2.18
C THR A 27 16.67 -21.28 -3.47
N GLU A 28 15.40 -21.68 -3.37
CA GLU A 28 14.51 -21.93 -4.51
C GLU A 28 13.19 -21.16 -4.39
N TYR A 29 12.59 -20.83 -5.53
CA TYR A 29 11.31 -20.11 -5.54
C TYR A 29 10.12 -20.95 -5.05
N THR A 30 10.16 -22.26 -5.27
CA THR A 30 9.16 -23.23 -4.76
C THR A 30 9.06 -23.12 -3.23
N GLN A 31 10.20 -23.10 -2.53
CA GLN A 31 10.28 -22.93 -1.08
C GLN A 31 9.64 -21.62 -0.61
N VAL A 32 9.85 -20.52 -1.37
CA VAL A 32 9.22 -19.23 -1.08
C VAL A 32 7.70 -19.39 -1.12
N ILE A 33 7.15 -19.94 -2.21
CA ILE A 33 5.70 -20.08 -2.37
C ILE A 33 5.09 -20.96 -1.28
N GLU A 34 5.68 -22.11 -0.98
CA GLU A 34 5.19 -23.01 0.06
C GLU A 34 5.19 -22.36 1.44
N THR A 35 6.27 -21.63 1.77
CA THR A 35 6.40 -20.95 3.05
C THR A 35 5.38 -19.82 3.18
N VAL A 36 5.27 -18.95 2.18
CA VAL A 36 4.35 -17.81 2.26
C VAL A 36 2.89 -18.21 2.14
N SER A 37 2.59 -19.32 1.46
CA SER A 37 1.22 -19.86 1.36
C SER A 37 0.67 -20.36 2.70
N LYS A 38 1.53 -20.59 3.70
CA LYS A 38 1.13 -20.95 5.07
C LYS A 38 1.23 -19.78 6.06
N ASN A 39 1.75 -18.63 5.63
CA ASN A 39 1.90 -17.44 6.47
C ASN A 39 0.65 -16.55 6.37
N LYS A 40 -0.23 -16.67 7.36
CA LYS A 40 -1.51 -15.92 7.42
C LYS A 40 -1.32 -14.40 7.30
N VAL A 41 -0.33 -13.85 8.00
CA VAL A 41 -0.07 -12.39 7.99
C VAL A 41 0.37 -11.94 6.61
N PHE A 42 1.30 -12.67 5.99
CA PHE A 42 1.75 -12.35 4.63
C PHE A 42 0.62 -12.45 3.60
N LEU A 43 -0.25 -13.45 3.72
CA LEU A 43 -1.39 -13.62 2.82
C LEU A 43 -2.37 -12.46 2.91
N GLU A 44 -2.70 -11.98 4.12
CA GLU A 44 -3.56 -10.80 4.30
C GLU A 44 -2.88 -9.54 3.73
N GLN A 45 -1.58 -9.36 4.02
CA GLN A 45 -0.78 -8.26 3.47
C GLN A 45 -0.79 -8.25 1.93
N LEU A 46 -0.56 -9.41 1.31
CA LEU A 46 -0.53 -9.54 -0.14
C LEU A 46 -1.90 -9.30 -0.76
N LEU A 47 -2.96 -9.84 -0.15
CA LEU A 47 -4.33 -9.66 -0.63
C LEU A 47 -4.72 -8.18 -0.63
N LEU A 48 -4.44 -7.44 0.45
CA LEU A 48 -4.75 -6.01 0.51
C LEU A 48 -3.91 -5.21 -0.49
N ALA A 49 -2.60 -5.47 -0.54
CA ALA A 49 -1.67 -4.68 -1.34
C ALA A 49 -1.78 -4.96 -2.85
N ASN A 50 -2.08 -6.19 -3.23
CA ASN A 50 -2.13 -6.61 -4.62
C ASN A 50 -3.08 -7.81 -4.82
N PRO A 51 -4.41 -7.56 -4.85
CA PRO A 51 -5.41 -8.62 -5.04
C PRO A 51 -5.18 -9.45 -6.31
N LYS A 52 -4.70 -8.81 -7.38
CA LYS A 52 -4.40 -9.50 -8.66
C LYS A 52 -3.26 -10.50 -8.49
N LEU A 53 -2.17 -10.12 -7.82
CA LEU A 53 -1.03 -11.02 -7.59
C LEU A 53 -1.41 -12.16 -6.64
N TYR A 54 -2.16 -11.87 -5.58
CA TYR A 54 -2.71 -12.89 -4.69
C TYR A 54 -3.48 -13.96 -5.48
N ASN A 55 -4.43 -13.54 -6.33
CA ASN A 55 -5.21 -14.46 -7.15
C ASN A 55 -4.36 -15.28 -8.13
N VAL A 56 -3.27 -14.71 -8.65
CA VAL A 56 -2.33 -15.46 -9.52
C VAL A 56 -1.57 -16.52 -8.73
N MET A 57 -1.18 -16.22 -7.48
CA MET A 57 -0.55 -17.19 -6.59
C MET A 57 -1.52 -18.34 -6.25
N GLN A 58 -2.79 -18.04 -5.96
CA GLN A 58 -3.81 -19.08 -5.73
C GLN A 58 -3.99 -19.98 -6.95
N LYS A 59 -4.03 -19.41 -8.17
CA LYS A 59 -4.09 -20.19 -9.41
C LYS A 59 -2.85 -21.06 -9.62
N TYR A 60 -1.67 -20.60 -9.20
CA TYR A 60 -0.46 -21.39 -9.26
C TYR A 60 -0.53 -22.60 -8.31
N ASN A 61 -0.94 -22.38 -7.06
CA ASN A 61 -1.08 -23.45 -6.06
C ASN A 61 -2.11 -24.51 -6.48
N ALA A 62 -3.15 -24.12 -7.22
CA ALA A 62 -4.14 -25.04 -7.78
C ALA A 62 -3.70 -25.74 -9.09
N GLY A 63 -2.47 -25.53 -9.57
CA GLY A 63 -2.01 -26.09 -10.85
C GLY A 63 -2.64 -25.48 -12.11
N LEU A 64 -3.36 -24.36 -11.97
CA LEU A 64 -4.13 -23.71 -13.05
C LEU A 64 -3.37 -22.58 -13.77
N LEU A 65 -2.11 -22.30 -13.37
CA LEU A 65 -1.33 -21.20 -13.93
C LEU A 65 -0.50 -21.64 -15.15
N LYS A 66 -0.67 -20.94 -16.29
CA LYS A 66 0.14 -21.14 -17.49
C LYS A 66 1.64 -20.98 -17.20
N LYS A 67 2.48 -21.93 -17.65
CA LYS A 67 3.94 -21.99 -17.42
C LYS A 67 4.67 -20.67 -17.68
N LYS A 68 4.33 -19.96 -18.77
CA LYS A 68 4.94 -18.66 -19.12
C LYS A 68 4.78 -17.55 -18.06
N ARG A 69 3.82 -17.68 -17.14
CA ARG A 69 3.54 -16.71 -16.07
C ARG A 69 4.23 -17.05 -14.75
N VAL A 70 4.75 -18.26 -14.60
CA VAL A 70 5.28 -18.79 -13.33
C VAL A 70 6.51 -18.00 -12.88
N LYS A 71 7.48 -17.75 -13.77
CA LYS A 71 8.69 -16.97 -13.44
C LYS A 71 8.36 -15.58 -12.91
N LYS A 72 7.43 -14.86 -13.57
CA LYS A 72 6.99 -13.54 -13.12
C LYS A 72 6.31 -13.59 -11.75
N LEU A 73 5.50 -14.62 -11.49
CA LEU A 73 4.88 -14.83 -10.18
C LEU A 73 5.94 -14.98 -9.10
N PHE A 74 6.91 -15.89 -9.31
CA PHE A 74 7.99 -16.17 -8.37
C PHE A 74 8.80 -14.93 -7.99
N GLU A 75 9.27 -14.18 -8.98
CA GLU A 75 10.01 -12.93 -8.74
C GLU A 75 9.15 -11.90 -7.99
N SER A 76 7.86 -11.82 -8.32
CA SER A 76 6.94 -10.87 -7.69
C SER A 76 6.71 -11.24 -6.22
N ILE A 77 6.39 -12.49 -5.92
CA ILE A 77 6.17 -12.96 -4.55
C ILE A 77 7.43 -12.81 -3.71
N TYR A 78 8.60 -13.15 -4.25
CA TYR A 78 9.85 -12.98 -3.52
C TYR A 78 10.16 -11.51 -3.21
N LYS A 79 9.87 -10.59 -4.14
CA LYS A 79 9.97 -9.13 -3.88
C LYS A 79 9.00 -8.67 -2.78
N TYR A 80 7.77 -9.17 -2.78
CA TYR A 80 6.79 -8.85 -1.74
C TYR A 80 7.17 -9.44 -0.39
N TYR A 81 7.73 -10.65 -0.35
CA TYR A 81 8.31 -11.24 0.86
C TYR A 81 9.42 -10.35 1.43
N LYS A 82 10.40 -9.95 0.60
CA LYS A 82 11.44 -9.01 1.05
C LYS A 82 10.84 -7.69 1.54
N ARG A 83 9.83 -7.16 0.85
CA ARG A 83 9.16 -5.92 1.23
C ARG A 83 8.52 -6.01 2.62
N SER A 84 7.83 -7.11 2.93
CA SER A 84 7.09 -7.25 4.19
C SER A 84 7.99 -7.32 5.43
N TYR A 85 9.24 -7.75 5.27
CA TYR A 85 10.20 -7.88 6.35
C TYR A 85 11.23 -6.74 6.41
N LEU A 86 11.55 -6.10 5.28
CA LEU A 86 12.73 -5.22 5.19
C LEU A 86 12.41 -3.74 4.94
N ARG A 87 11.21 -3.39 4.46
CA ARG A 87 10.89 -2.00 4.09
C ARG A 87 9.94 -1.36 5.10
N SER A 88 10.41 -0.27 5.72
CA SER A 88 9.62 0.58 6.62
C SER A 88 8.75 1.63 5.90
N THR A 89 8.74 1.67 4.57
CA THR A 89 7.94 2.65 3.81
C THR A 89 6.43 2.41 4.02
N PRO A 90 5.66 3.38 4.56
CA PRO A 90 4.26 3.24 4.91
C PRO A 90 3.41 2.74 3.75
N PHE A 91 2.90 1.52 3.84
CA PHE A 91 1.97 1.00 2.84
C PHE A 91 1.13 -0.17 3.38
N GLY A 92 -0.19 0.04 3.44
CA GLY A 92 -1.16 -1.00 3.82
C GLY A 92 -0.78 -1.68 5.13
N LEU A 93 -0.77 -3.02 5.13
CA LEU A 93 -0.47 -3.85 6.30
C LEU A 93 1.02 -4.20 6.46
N PHE A 94 1.93 -3.65 5.64
CA PHE A 94 3.35 -4.00 5.72
C PHE A 94 4.09 -3.25 6.84
N SER A 95 3.63 -2.06 7.17
CA SER A 95 4.34 -1.10 8.04
C SER A 95 3.33 -0.17 8.69
N GLU A 96 3.66 0.38 9.84
CA GLU A 96 2.84 1.35 10.57
C GLU A 96 3.53 2.72 10.66
N THR A 97 2.77 3.71 11.12
CA THR A 97 3.25 5.08 11.32
C THR A 97 2.90 5.54 12.73
N SER A 98 3.86 6.13 13.42
CA SER A 98 3.73 6.67 14.78
C SER A 98 4.45 8.01 14.89
N ILE A 99 4.37 8.65 16.06
CA ILE A 99 4.97 9.95 16.33
C ILE A 99 6.17 9.75 17.26
N GLY A 100 7.31 10.33 16.88
CA GLY A 100 8.52 10.45 17.69
C GLY A 100 8.68 11.86 18.24
N VAL A 101 9.24 11.96 19.44
CA VAL A 101 9.50 13.22 20.15
C VAL A 101 10.94 13.25 20.66
N PHE A 102 11.51 14.45 20.79
CA PHE A 102 12.83 14.64 21.38
C PHE A 102 12.74 14.68 22.91
N SER A 103 13.64 13.99 23.61
CA SER A 103 13.74 14.01 25.07
C SER A 103 15.20 13.90 25.51
N LYS A 104 15.46 13.96 26.83
CA LYS A 104 16.82 13.85 27.40
C LYS A 104 17.45 12.46 27.21
N SER A 105 16.64 11.42 27.01
CA SER A 105 17.10 10.05 26.82
C SER A 105 16.45 9.42 25.59
N SER A 106 17.13 8.42 25.02
CA SER A 106 16.60 7.67 23.89
C SER A 106 15.60 6.62 24.33
N GLN A 107 14.56 6.43 23.54
CA GLN A 107 13.59 5.34 23.68
C GLN A 107 13.39 4.72 22.28
N TYR A 108 13.62 3.41 22.17
CA TYR A 108 13.51 2.68 20.91
C TYR A 108 12.47 1.54 20.92
N LYS A 109 11.71 1.37 22.00
CA LYS A 109 10.68 0.32 22.10
C LYS A 109 9.34 0.83 21.60
N LEU A 110 8.77 0.13 20.63
CA LEU A 110 7.39 0.35 20.20
C LEU A 110 6.45 -0.28 21.23
N MET A 111 5.70 0.56 21.95
CA MET A 111 4.78 0.13 23.03
C MET A 111 3.30 0.41 22.72
N GLY A 112 3.02 1.09 21.61
CA GLY A 112 1.66 1.44 21.21
C GLY A 112 0.89 0.26 20.62
N LYS A 113 -0.44 0.42 20.51
CA LYS A 113 -1.31 -0.50 19.78
C LYS A 113 -1.54 0.00 18.36
N THR A 114 -1.39 -0.88 17.38
CA THR A 114 -1.67 -0.57 15.97
C THR A 114 -3.18 -0.45 15.73
N THR A 115 -3.58 0.58 14.97
CA THR A 115 -4.97 0.77 14.50
C THR A 115 -5.01 0.80 12.97
N LYS A 116 -6.13 0.33 12.37
CA LYS A 116 -6.29 0.30 10.91
C LYS A 116 -7.03 1.57 10.45
N GLY A 117 -6.31 2.51 9.83
CA GLY A 117 -6.91 3.64 9.12
C GLY A 117 -7.36 3.22 7.71
N ILE A 118 -8.65 2.96 7.53
CA ILE A 118 -9.19 2.39 6.29
C ILE A 118 -9.84 3.48 5.44
N ARG A 119 -9.57 3.45 4.12
CA ARG A 119 -10.26 4.25 3.11
C ARG A 119 -10.64 3.34 1.94
N LEU A 120 -11.71 3.70 1.24
CA LEU A 120 -12.06 3.08 -0.04
C LEU A 120 -10.98 3.39 -1.09
N ASP A 121 -10.79 2.49 -2.04
CA ASP A 121 -9.97 2.77 -3.21
C ASP A 121 -10.59 3.94 -3.98
N THR A 122 -9.85 5.04 -4.11
CA THR A 122 -10.37 6.28 -4.71
C THR A 122 -10.76 6.08 -6.17
N GLN A 123 -10.05 5.21 -6.91
CA GLN A 123 -10.38 4.92 -8.31
C GLN A 123 -11.71 4.17 -8.40
N TRP A 124 -11.93 3.17 -7.55
CA TRP A 124 -13.19 2.46 -7.45
C TRP A 124 -14.33 3.42 -7.08
N LEU A 125 -14.12 4.24 -6.05
CA LEU A 125 -15.13 5.18 -5.56
C LEU A 125 -15.52 6.19 -6.63
N ILE A 126 -14.56 6.84 -7.29
CA ILE A 126 -14.88 7.88 -8.28
C ILE A 126 -15.54 7.28 -9.53
N ARG A 127 -15.14 6.08 -9.95
CA ARG A 127 -15.82 5.36 -11.06
C ARG A 127 -17.26 5.01 -10.72
N LEU A 128 -17.53 4.65 -9.47
CA LEU A 128 -18.89 4.42 -9.00
C LEU A 128 -19.70 5.72 -8.98
N VAL A 129 -19.14 6.80 -8.43
CA VAL A 129 -19.79 8.12 -8.39
C VAL A 129 -20.13 8.62 -9.79
N HIS A 130 -19.19 8.57 -10.75
CA HIS A 130 -19.47 8.96 -12.13
C HIS A 130 -20.59 8.11 -12.77
N LYS A 131 -20.69 6.82 -12.42
CA LYS A 131 -21.82 5.99 -12.89
C LYS A 131 -23.14 6.47 -12.29
N MET A 132 -23.15 6.82 -11.00
CA MET A 132 -24.32 7.37 -10.31
C MET A 132 -24.75 8.73 -10.89
N GLU A 133 -23.79 9.58 -11.28
CA GLU A 133 -24.09 10.88 -11.91
C GLU A 133 -24.88 10.72 -13.20
N VAL A 134 -24.59 9.69 -14.00
CA VAL A 134 -25.33 9.38 -15.24
C VAL A 134 -26.68 8.71 -14.94
N ASP A 135 -26.69 7.70 -14.07
CA ASP A 135 -27.91 6.92 -13.81
C ASP A 135 -28.98 7.73 -13.04
N PHE A 136 -28.54 8.66 -12.19
CA PHE A 136 -29.40 9.40 -11.26
C PHE A 136 -29.41 10.90 -11.52
N SER A 137 -29.03 11.38 -12.71
CA SER A 137 -28.83 12.82 -12.99
C SER A 137 -30.03 13.69 -12.58
N LYS A 138 -31.26 13.20 -12.77
CA LYS A 138 -32.50 13.94 -12.43
C LYS A 138 -32.75 14.10 -10.93
N LYS A 139 -31.99 13.39 -10.09
CA LYS A 139 -32.12 13.37 -8.62
C LYS A 139 -30.93 14.04 -7.93
N LEU A 140 -29.99 14.60 -8.71
CA LEU A 140 -28.76 15.21 -8.21
C LEU A 140 -28.79 16.72 -8.41
N SER A 141 -28.01 17.43 -7.60
CA SER A 141 -27.65 18.83 -7.82
C SER A 141 -26.22 18.91 -8.36
N PHE A 142 -25.94 19.94 -9.15
CA PHE A 142 -24.66 20.10 -9.85
C PHE A 142 -24.01 21.44 -9.54
N THR A 143 -22.69 21.47 -9.66
CA THR A 143 -21.87 22.70 -9.64
C THR A 143 -20.94 22.71 -10.84
N ARG A 144 -20.41 23.89 -11.20
CA ARG A 144 -19.48 24.05 -12.31
C ARG A 144 -18.12 23.47 -11.94
N ASN A 145 -17.57 22.60 -12.79
CA ASN A 145 -16.20 22.11 -12.61
C ASN A 145 -15.22 23.30 -12.68
N ASN A 146 -14.42 23.49 -11.63
CA ASN A 146 -13.47 24.59 -11.56
C ASN A 146 -12.27 24.44 -12.52
N ALA A 147 -12.06 23.24 -13.07
CA ALA A 147 -11.09 23.03 -14.14
C ALA A 147 -11.48 23.79 -15.43
N ASN A 148 -12.75 24.15 -15.59
CA ASN A 148 -13.25 24.83 -16.77
C ASN A 148 -12.78 26.29 -16.79
N TYR A 149 -12.23 26.75 -17.92
CA TYR A 149 -11.95 28.17 -18.18
C TYR A 149 -12.31 28.53 -19.63
N LYS A 150 -12.80 29.75 -19.86
CA LYS A 150 -13.09 30.25 -21.22
C LYS A 150 -11.84 30.88 -21.81
N PHE A 151 -11.54 30.57 -23.06
CA PHE A 151 -10.47 31.21 -23.81
C PHE A 151 -10.91 31.38 -25.27
N GLY A 152 -11.01 32.63 -25.72
CA GLY A 152 -11.64 32.96 -27.01
C GLY A 152 -13.10 32.50 -27.08
N ASP A 153 -13.41 31.73 -28.12
CA ASP A 153 -14.71 31.13 -28.41
C ASP A 153 -14.87 29.70 -27.85
N ARG A 154 -13.92 29.23 -27.03
CA ARG A 154 -13.86 27.86 -26.50
C ARG A 154 -13.89 27.84 -24.97
N VAL A 155 -14.36 26.72 -24.40
CA VAL A 155 -14.21 26.39 -22.98
C VAL A 155 -13.28 25.18 -22.87
N PHE A 156 -12.17 25.35 -22.16
CA PHE A 156 -11.15 24.33 -21.97
C PHE A 156 -11.18 23.80 -20.53
N GLN A 157 -10.57 22.63 -20.34
CA GLN A 157 -10.21 22.08 -19.04
C GLN A 157 -8.68 22.01 -18.96
N VAL A 158 -8.13 22.23 -17.76
CA VAL A 158 -6.68 22.29 -17.55
C VAL A 158 -5.95 20.94 -17.72
N TYR A 159 -6.66 19.80 -17.64
CA TYR A 159 -6.15 18.44 -17.83
C TYR A 159 -7.24 17.51 -18.36
#